data_AF-T0LE53-F1
#
_entry.id   AF-T0LE53-F1
#
_cell.length_a   1.000
_cell.length_b   1.000
_cell.length_c   1.000
_cell.angle_alpha   90.00
_cell.angle_beta   90.00
_cell.angle_gamma   90.00
#
_symmetry.space_group_name_H-M   'P 1'
#
loop_
_entity.id
_entity.type
_entity.pdbx_description
1 polymer ?
#
loop_
_entity_poly.entity_id
_entity_poly.type
_entity_poly.pdbx_seq_one_letter_code
_entity_poly.pdbx_strand_id
1 'polypeptide(L)'
;MVYVKEVRVCPVCNVKAVVSKKWVLNSYGKRYNYLIYQHDGFVHYSNEKASISRNFKKGEMVKHLTETISSENFKYGLFKTKDAKVALSNKFLSISMDSVRDSLYKLVETGMLETVRKGRIIYFLNTVYKERLSFVDDSINFELLDLDDDGMFKGHIFTSIIRNDKSWPLYYLPYKIFGDSDVYYDDLQIRASVAESNETLKTLILEDKPREKRLLLKLNRPLFPNESIKIRFDYYWQEPKHTFFFTAATFMKSFELKLMGNMPLKIQGTLTQPTTGEIKDLSGSIISSGSRKWKYVYLAKIRSVKEFSVIHFKWKSL
;
A
#
# COMPACT_ATOMS: atom_id res chain seq x y z
N MET A 1 -39.21 -32.99 32.21
CA MET A 1 -38.09 -32.10 31.81
C MET A 1 -38.29 -31.71 30.35
N VAL A 2 -38.46 -30.43 30.07
CA VAL A 2 -38.60 -29.91 28.69
C VAL A 2 -37.22 -29.93 28.04
N TYR A 3 -37.00 -30.83 27.07
CA TYR A 3 -35.78 -30.80 26.26
C TYR A 3 -35.81 -29.57 25.37
N VAL A 4 -35.11 -28.51 25.76
CA VAL A 4 -34.91 -27.34 24.93
C VAL A 4 -34.07 -27.78 23.72
N LYS A 5 -34.69 -27.81 22.55
CA LYS A 5 -34.00 -28.06 21.28
C LYS A 5 -33.05 -26.89 21.02
N GLU A 6 -31.75 -27.15 21.01
CA GLU A 6 -30.74 -26.14 20.74
C GLU A 6 -30.81 -25.70 19.26
N VAL A 7 -31.03 -24.41 19.01
CA VAL A 7 -31.08 -23.85 17.64
C VAL A 7 -29.77 -23.12 17.35
N ARG A 8 -29.10 -23.47 16.26
CA ARG A 8 -27.87 -22.78 15.78
C ARG A 8 -27.97 -22.51 14.29
N VAL A 9 -27.09 -21.65 13.78
CA VAL A 9 -26.97 -21.41 12.33
C VAL A 9 -26.18 -22.56 11.70
N CYS A 10 -26.74 -23.19 10.68
CA CYS A 10 -26.08 -24.27 9.95
C CYS A 10 -24.86 -23.72 9.17
N PRO A 11 -23.66 -24.31 9.32
CA PRO A 11 -22.45 -23.80 8.66
C PRO A 11 -22.42 -24.04 7.15
N VAL A 12 -23.30 -24.88 6.60
CA VAL A 12 -23.34 -25.22 5.17
C VAL A 12 -24.20 -24.23 4.38
N CYS A 13 -25.39 -23.94 4.89
CA CYS A 13 -26.41 -23.13 4.20
C CYS A 13 -26.71 -21.78 4.88
N ASN A 14 -26.15 -21.54 6.07
CA ASN A 14 -26.34 -20.31 6.85
C ASN A 14 -27.79 -20.05 7.31
N VAL A 15 -28.61 -21.10 7.44
CA VAL A 15 -30.01 -21.04 7.93
C VAL A 15 -30.09 -21.50 9.39
N LYS A 16 -31.04 -20.97 10.18
CA LYS A 16 -31.31 -21.44 11.55
C LYS A 16 -31.83 -22.88 11.51
N ALA A 17 -31.20 -23.76 12.27
CA ALA A 17 -31.53 -25.18 12.28
C ALA A 17 -31.57 -25.73 13.71
N VAL A 18 -32.42 -26.72 13.92
CA VAL A 18 -32.41 -27.51 15.15
C VAL A 18 -31.18 -28.41 15.13
N VAL A 19 -30.40 -28.36 16.21
CA VAL A 19 -29.15 -29.11 16.33
C VAL A 19 -29.32 -30.30 17.25
N SER A 20 -28.89 -31.47 16.80
CA SER A 20 -28.74 -32.67 17.64
C SER A 20 -27.31 -33.19 17.60
N LYS A 21 -26.89 -33.87 18.67
CA LYS A 21 -25.57 -34.47 18.78
C LYS A 21 -25.64 -35.96 18.50
N LYS A 22 -24.78 -36.47 17.62
CA LYS A 22 -24.63 -37.90 17.35
C LYS A 22 -23.16 -38.26 17.36
N TRP A 23 -22.83 -39.44 17.86
CA TRP A 23 -21.48 -39.98 17.74
C TRP A 23 -21.47 -41.22 16.84
N VAL A 24 -20.35 -41.42 16.15
CA VAL A 24 -20.10 -42.61 15.31
C VAL A 24 -18.65 -43.07 15.49
N LEU A 25 -18.39 -44.34 15.23
CA LEU A 25 -17.04 -44.92 15.18
C LEU A 25 -16.57 -44.96 13.73
N ASN A 26 -15.29 -44.67 13.47
CA ASN A 26 -14.69 -44.97 12.18
C ASN A 26 -14.31 -46.46 12.09
N SER A 27 -13.81 -46.88 10.92
CA SER A 27 -13.32 -48.24 10.66
C SER A 27 -12.17 -48.71 11.58
N TYR A 28 -11.56 -47.79 12.33
CA TYR A 28 -10.49 -48.04 13.29
C TYR A 28 -10.97 -47.95 14.75
N GLY A 29 -12.28 -47.91 15.01
CA GLY A 29 -12.86 -47.86 16.35
C GLY A 29 -12.73 -46.51 17.07
N LYS A 30 -12.37 -45.43 16.38
CA LYS A 30 -12.24 -44.09 16.96
C LYS A 30 -13.58 -43.35 16.93
N ARG A 31 -13.99 -42.79 18.08
CA ARG A 31 -15.24 -42.02 18.25
C ARG A 31 -15.12 -40.59 17.69
N TYR A 32 -16.11 -40.21 16.88
CA TYR A 32 -16.31 -38.85 16.36
C TYR A 32 -17.67 -38.34 16.79
N ASN A 33 -17.72 -37.10 17.30
CA ASN A 33 -18.97 -36.42 17.61
C ASN A 33 -19.34 -35.47 16.47
N TYR A 34 -20.60 -35.54 16.05
CA TYR A 34 -21.20 -34.71 15.01
C TYR A 34 -22.35 -33.90 15.58
N LEU A 35 -22.44 -32.66 15.13
CA LEU A 35 -23.62 -31.81 15.17
C LEU A 35 -24.42 -32.05 13.89
N ILE A 36 -25.68 -32.44 14.05
CA ILE A 36 -26.64 -32.66 12.98
C ILE A 36 -27.59 -31.47 12.96
N TYR A 37 -27.55 -30.71 11.88
CA TYR A 37 -28.42 -29.55 11.64
C TYR A 37 -29.61 -29.99 10.79
N GLN A 38 -30.83 -29.85 11.33
CA GLN A 38 -32.08 -30.17 10.65
C GLN A 38 -32.86 -28.89 10.33
N HIS A 39 -33.09 -28.63 9.04
CA HIS A 39 -33.92 -27.54 8.54
C HIS A 39 -34.45 -27.88 7.14
N ASP A 40 -35.65 -27.41 6.79
CA ASP A 40 -36.25 -27.45 5.44
C ASP A 40 -36.19 -28.81 4.71
N GLY A 41 -36.32 -29.92 5.45
CA GLY A 41 -36.27 -31.27 4.88
C GLY A 41 -34.86 -31.81 4.58
N PHE A 42 -33.81 -31.03 4.86
CA PHE A 42 -32.41 -31.42 4.69
C PHE A 42 -31.72 -31.69 6.04
N VAL A 43 -30.69 -32.54 5.99
CA VAL A 43 -29.88 -32.90 7.15
C VAL A 43 -28.41 -32.68 6.83
N HIS A 44 -27.78 -31.73 7.53
CA HIS A 44 -26.35 -31.44 7.37
C HIS A 44 -25.55 -31.90 8.59
N TYR A 45 -24.44 -32.58 8.34
CA TYR A 45 -23.53 -33.08 9.37
C TYR A 45 -22.32 -32.17 9.47
N SER A 46 -21.98 -31.73 10.68
CA SER A 46 -20.74 -31.03 10.97
C SER A 46 -20.04 -31.72 12.12
N ASN A 47 -18.73 -31.92 12.04
CA ASN A 47 -17.99 -32.43 13.19
C ASN A 47 -18.02 -31.37 14.30
N GLU A 48 -18.29 -31.77 15.54
CA GLU A 48 -18.36 -30.87 16.71
C GLU A 48 -17.05 -30.07 16.91
N LYS A 49 -15.92 -30.59 16.40
CA LYS A 49 -14.62 -29.91 16.38
C LYS A 49 -14.34 -29.09 15.13
N ALA A 50 -15.15 -29.19 14.08
CA ALA A 50 -14.96 -28.50 12.79
C ALA A 50 -15.88 -27.27 12.62
N SER A 51 -16.80 -27.03 13.55
CA SER A 51 -17.61 -25.81 13.54
C SER A 51 -16.79 -24.61 14.00
N ILE A 52 -16.03 -24.01 13.07
CA ILE A 52 -15.76 -22.58 12.81
C ILE A 52 -14.81 -22.54 11.58
N SER A 53 -15.15 -23.20 10.47
CA SER A 53 -14.50 -22.89 9.19
C SER A 53 -15.33 -21.84 8.47
N ARG A 54 -14.93 -20.56 8.61
CA ARG A 54 -15.36 -19.56 7.63
C ARG A 54 -14.81 -20.00 6.28
N ASN A 55 -15.70 -20.42 5.38
CA ASN A 55 -15.34 -20.59 3.98
C ASN A 55 -15.02 -19.18 3.44
N PHE A 56 -13.74 -18.91 3.22
CA PHE A 56 -13.31 -17.67 2.59
C PHE A 56 -13.89 -17.62 1.18
N LYS A 57 -14.51 -16.50 0.81
CA LYS A 57 -14.92 -16.25 -0.58
C LYS A 57 -13.69 -16.23 -1.49
N LYS A 58 -13.88 -16.49 -2.78
CA LYS A 58 -12.80 -16.44 -3.78
C LYS A 58 -12.06 -15.10 -3.68
N GLY A 59 -10.76 -15.14 -3.40
CA GLY A 59 -9.90 -13.95 -3.27
C GLY A 59 -9.83 -13.32 -1.88
N GLU A 60 -10.70 -13.70 -0.93
CA GLU A 60 -10.72 -13.14 0.43
C GLU A 60 -9.48 -13.56 1.24
N MET A 61 -9.01 -14.79 1.07
CA MET A 61 -7.76 -15.28 1.68
C MET A 61 -6.53 -14.49 1.17
N VAL A 62 -6.48 -14.19 -0.12
CA VAL A 62 -5.39 -13.39 -0.73
C VAL A 62 -5.38 -12.01 -0.11
N LYS A 63 -6.55 -11.36 -0.01
CA LYS A 63 -6.69 -10.05 0.64
C LYS A 63 -6.19 -10.06 2.10
N HIS A 64 -6.62 -11.03 2.90
CA HIS A 64 -6.20 -11.11 4.30
C HIS A 64 -4.71 -11.45 4.46
N LEU A 65 -4.15 -12.25 3.56
CA LEU A 65 -2.71 -12.49 3.50
C LEU A 65 -1.95 -11.22 3.16
N THR A 66 -2.40 -10.47 2.15
CA THR A 66 -1.84 -9.16 1.79
C THR A 66 -1.83 -8.23 3.00
N GLU A 67 -2.98 -8.03 3.64
CA GLU A 67 -3.11 -7.16 4.83
C GLU A 67 -2.22 -7.62 5.99
N THR A 68 -2.11 -8.93 6.21
CA THR A 68 -1.31 -9.48 7.30
C THR A 68 0.18 -9.32 7.02
N ILE A 69 0.63 -9.70 5.83
CA ILE A 69 2.03 -9.67 5.42
C ILE A 69 2.56 -8.23 5.30
N SER A 70 1.67 -7.27 4.98
CA SER A 70 1.97 -5.84 4.93
C SER A 70 1.81 -5.11 6.27
N SER A 71 1.32 -5.77 7.32
CA SER A 71 1.14 -5.13 8.63
C SER A 71 2.43 -5.05 9.44
N GLU A 72 2.54 -4.04 10.29
CA GLU A 72 3.66 -3.84 11.23
C GLU A 72 3.88 -5.05 12.18
N ASN A 73 2.84 -5.86 12.38
CA ASN A 73 2.89 -7.04 13.24
C ASN A 73 3.53 -8.26 12.56
N PHE A 74 3.74 -8.24 11.23
CA PHE A 74 4.33 -9.35 10.49
C PHE A 74 5.82 -9.11 10.25
N LYS A 75 6.63 -9.43 11.26
CA LYS A 75 8.07 -9.12 11.32
C LYS A 75 8.97 -9.98 10.42
N TYR A 76 8.41 -10.93 9.66
CA TYR A 76 9.21 -11.90 8.91
C TYR A 76 9.46 -11.44 7.47
N GLY A 77 10.69 -11.00 7.19
CA GLY A 77 11.14 -10.71 5.81
C GLY A 77 11.24 -11.96 4.93
N LEU A 78 11.55 -13.12 5.53
CA LEU A 78 11.58 -14.44 4.89
C LEU A 78 10.82 -15.42 5.78
N PHE A 79 9.82 -16.11 5.23
CA PHE A 79 8.89 -16.92 6.02
C PHE A 79 8.41 -18.16 5.27
N LYS A 80 7.89 -19.15 6.00
CA LYS A 80 7.27 -20.36 5.44
C LYS A 80 5.75 -20.21 5.43
N THR A 81 5.05 -21.06 4.69
CA THR A 81 3.58 -21.15 4.73
C THR A 81 3.04 -21.28 6.16
N LYS A 82 3.75 -22.04 7.03
CA LYS A 82 3.36 -22.23 8.43
C LYS A 82 3.35 -20.91 9.20
N ASP A 83 4.33 -20.03 8.95
CA ASP A 83 4.47 -18.77 9.68
C ASP A 83 3.35 -17.79 9.28
N ALA A 84 3.02 -17.72 7.98
CA ALA A 84 1.87 -16.96 7.49
C ALA A 84 0.55 -17.49 8.07
N LYS A 85 0.38 -18.80 8.16
CA LYS A 85 -0.79 -19.40 8.80
C LYS A 85 -0.89 -19.05 10.28
N VAL A 86 0.22 -19.08 11.04
CA VAL A 86 0.23 -18.71 12.46
C VAL A 86 -0.20 -17.25 12.62
N ALA A 87 0.33 -16.35 11.80
CA ALA A 87 -0.05 -14.93 11.84
C ALA A 87 -1.55 -14.71 11.56
N LEU A 88 -2.12 -15.46 10.61
CA LEU A 88 -3.56 -15.39 10.32
C LEU A 88 -4.43 -16.06 11.39
N SER A 89 -3.91 -17.10 12.06
CA SER A 89 -4.65 -17.84 13.10
C SER A 89 -5.07 -16.95 14.27
N ASN A 90 -4.34 -15.86 14.51
CA ASN A 90 -4.70 -14.86 15.52
C ASN A 90 -6.03 -14.13 15.20
N LYS A 91 -6.41 -14.07 13.93
CA LYS A 91 -7.63 -13.40 13.45
C LYS A 91 -8.70 -14.39 12.97
N PHE A 92 -8.32 -15.62 12.62
CA PHE A 92 -9.20 -16.62 12.02
C PHE A 92 -8.94 -18.01 12.61
N LEU A 93 -9.95 -18.58 13.27
CA LEU A 93 -9.83 -19.81 14.07
C LEU A 93 -9.58 -21.10 13.25
N SER A 94 -9.87 -21.12 11.94
CA SER A 94 -9.58 -22.29 11.11
C SER A 94 -9.20 -21.90 9.68
N ILE A 95 -7.92 -22.08 9.35
CA ILE A 95 -7.39 -21.90 7.98
C ILE A 95 -6.59 -23.15 7.59
N SER A 96 -6.86 -23.69 6.40
CA SER A 96 -6.12 -24.84 5.87
C SER A 96 -4.71 -24.42 5.43
N MET A 97 -3.74 -25.33 5.51
CA MET A 97 -2.38 -25.06 5.03
C MET A 97 -2.36 -24.87 3.50
N ASP A 98 -3.15 -25.66 2.77
CA ASP A 98 -3.21 -25.60 1.32
C ASP A 98 -3.76 -24.26 0.84
N SER A 99 -4.84 -23.75 1.44
CA SER A 99 -5.40 -22.44 1.06
C SER A 99 -4.43 -21.28 1.31
N VAL A 100 -3.63 -21.34 2.38
CA VAL A 100 -2.56 -20.35 2.63
C VAL A 100 -1.48 -20.50 1.57
N ARG A 101 -1.01 -21.72 1.30
CA ARG A 101 0.03 -21.99 0.30
C ARG A 101 -0.37 -21.49 -1.08
N ASP A 102 -1.56 -21.86 -1.55
CA ASP A 102 -2.04 -21.50 -2.89
C ASP A 102 -2.23 -19.98 -3.01
N SER A 103 -2.66 -19.33 -1.94
CA SER A 103 -2.78 -17.87 -1.90
C SER A 103 -1.41 -17.17 -1.86
N LEU A 104 -0.42 -17.74 -1.18
CA LEU A 104 0.96 -17.23 -1.22
C LEU A 104 1.55 -17.36 -2.64
N TYR A 105 1.29 -18.47 -3.34
CA TYR A 105 1.72 -18.60 -4.75
C TYR A 105 1.04 -17.58 -5.66
N LYS A 106 -0.24 -17.25 -5.46
CA LYS A 106 -0.89 -16.14 -6.17
C LYS A 106 -0.20 -14.81 -5.89
N LEU A 107 0.22 -14.57 -4.65
CA LEU A 107 1.00 -13.37 -4.31
C LEU A 107 2.39 -13.36 -4.96
N VAL A 108 2.97 -14.53 -5.22
CA VAL A 108 4.20 -14.66 -6.03
C VAL A 108 3.94 -14.33 -7.50
N GLU A 109 2.86 -14.85 -8.08
CA GLU A 109 2.44 -14.54 -9.45
C GLU A 109 2.19 -13.03 -9.65
N THR A 110 1.67 -12.34 -8.63
CA THR A 110 1.47 -10.87 -8.67
C THR A 110 2.73 -10.07 -8.32
N GLY A 111 3.87 -10.71 -8.06
CA GLY A 111 5.13 -10.04 -7.71
C GLY A 111 5.19 -9.46 -6.29
N MET A 112 4.20 -9.72 -5.44
CA MET A 112 4.16 -9.26 -4.05
C MET A 112 5.07 -10.10 -3.13
N LEU A 113 5.37 -11.34 -3.54
CA LEU A 113 6.30 -12.23 -2.87
C LEU A 113 7.28 -12.84 -3.90
N GLU A 114 8.44 -13.27 -3.42
CA GLU A 114 9.35 -14.13 -4.18
C GLU A 114 9.46 -15.50 -3.48
N THR A 115 9.73 -16.57 -4.24
CA THR A 115 10.06 -17.88 -3.64
C THR A 115 11.57 -18.11 -3.60
N VAL A 116 12.10 -18.47 -2.44
CA VAL A 116 13.49 -18.87 -2.24
C VAL A 116 13.53 -20.33 -1.82
N ARG A 117 14.22 -21.17 -2.59
CA ARG A 117 14.38 -22.58 -2.26
C ARG A 117 15.72 -22.82 -1.57
N LYS A 118 15.69 -23.36 -0.35
CA LYS A 118 16.90 -23.86 0.35
C LYS A 118 16.72 -25.35 0.61
N GLY A 119 17.32 -26.17 -0.25
CA GLY A 119 17.13 -27.62 -0.26
C GLY A 119 15.70 -28.01 -0.64
N ARG A 120 15.03 -28.77 0.23
CA ARG A 120 13.62 -29.18 0.04
C ARG A 120 12.60 -28.16 0.58
N ILE A 121 13.06 -27.11 1.26
CA ILE A 121 12.18 -26.15 1.91
C ILE A 121 12.01 -24.93 1.02
N ILE A 122 10.74 -24.54 0.81
CA ILE A 122 10.35 -23.32 0.10
C ILE A 122 10.09 -22.24 1.15
N TYR A 123 10.73 -21.09 0.95
CA TYR A 123 10.51 -19.87 1.69
C TYR A 123 9.85 -18.84 0.79
N PHE A 124 8.99 -18.03 1.36
CA PHE A 124 8.40 -16.85 0.76
C PHE A 124 9.15 -15.64 1.29
N LEU A 125 9.69 -14.85 0.39
CA LEU A 125 10.36 -13.60 0.68
C LEU A 125 9.34 -12.49 0.45
N ASN A 126 9.08 -11.69 1.49
CA ASN A 126 8.27 -10.50 1.34
C ASN A 126 9.05 -9.46 0.53
N THR A 127 8.67 -9.28 -0.74
CA THR A 127 9.30 -8.29 -1.62
C THR A 127 8.68 -6.92 -1.49
N VAL A 128 7.53 -6.77 -0.83
CA VAL A 128 6.92 -5.45 -0.57
C VAL A 128 7.83 -4.56 0.27
N TYR A 129 8.63 -5.15 1.16
CA TYR A 129 9.62 -4.43 1.97
C TYR A 129 10.99 -4.28 1.30
N LYS A 130 11.28 -5.05 0.25
CA LYS A 130 12.50 -4.86 -0.52
C LYS A 130 12.20 -3.83 -1.59
N GLU A 131 12.81 -2.66 -1.45
CA GLU A 131 12.86 -1.57 -2.43
C GLU A 131 13.31 -2.07 -3.81
N ARG A 132 12.44 -2.79 -4.52
CA ARG A 132 12.56 -3.01 -5.95
C ARG A 132 11.50 -2.11 -6.55
N LEU A 133 11.93 -0.90 -6.89
CA LEU A 133 11.20 -0.04 -7.81
C LEU A 133 10.85 -0.89 -9.02
N SER A 134 9.59 -1.30 -9.06
CA SER A 134 9.08 -2.18 -10.09
C SER A 134 8.54 -1.37 -11.26
N PHE A 135 8.80 -0.06 -11.26
CA PHE A 135 8.38 0.92 -12.25
C PHE A 135 9.45 2.02 -12.38
N VAL A 136 9.30 2.84 -13.40
CA VAL A 136 10.12 4.03 -13.66
C VAL A 136 9.23 5.27 -13.57
N ASP A 137 9.67 6.27 -12.81
CA ASP A 137 9.12 7.62 -12.87
C ASP A 137 9.76 8.37 -14.04
N ASP A 138 9.02 8.52 -15.14
CA ASP A 138 9.51 9.18 -16.35
C ASP A 138 9.58 10.71 -16.16
N SER A 139 8.60 11.29 -15.45
CA SER A 139 8.57 12.72 -15.12
C SER A 139 7.74 13.00 -13.88
N ILE A 140 8.14 14.00 -13.10
CA ILE A 140 7.46 14.41 -11.87
C ILE A 140 7.18 15.92 -11.88
N ASN A 141 6.01 16.30 -11.40
CA ASN A 141 5.62 17.66 -11.08
C ASN A 141 5.12 17.73 -9.63
N PHE A 142 5.73 18.60 -8.84
CA PHE A 142 5.28 18.95 -7.50
C PHE A 142 4.78 20.38 -7.47
N GLU A 143 3.63 20.59 -6.85
CA GLU A 143 3.09 21.91 -6.56
C GLU A 143 2.88 22.04 -5.05
N LEU A 144 3.50 23.06 -4.47
CA LEU A 144 3.39 23.47 -3.08
C LEU A 144 2.53 24.74 -3.03
N LEU A 145 1.47 24.71 -2.24
CA LEU A 145 0.48 25.79 -2.12
C LEU A 145 0.50 26.42 -0.73
N ASP A 146 0.72 27.74 -0.69
CA ASP A 146 0.48 28.58 0.49
C ASP A 146 -1.00 28.96 0.48
N LEU A 147 -1.81 28.22 1.25
CA LEU A 147 -3.26 28.36 1.21
C LEU A 147 -3.79 29.50 2.08
N ASP A 148 -2.99 29.95 3.04
CA ASP A 148 -3.39 30.95 4.06
C ASP A 148 -2.61 32.27 3.93
N ASP A 149 -1.77 32.39 2.90
CA ASP A 149 -0.89 33.54 2.63
C ASP A 149 0.05 33.86 3.81
N ASP A 150 0.47 32.83 4.55
CA ASP A 150 1.35 32.92 5.72
C ASP A 150 2.79 32.46 5.42
N GLY A 151 3.09 32.15 4.15
CA GLY A 151 4.40 31.67 3.69
C GLY A 151 4.66 30.21 4.04
N MET A 152 3.69 29.54 4.66
CA MET A 152 3.74 28.12 4.97
C MET A 152 3.01 27.35 3.88
N PHE A 153 3.77 26.55 3.13
CA PHE A 153 3.18 25.66 2.15
C PHE A 153 2.57 24.45 2.85
N LYS A 154 1.26 24.27 2.66
CA LYS A 154 0.49 23.21 3.33
C LYS A 154 -0.16 22.27 2.32
N GLY A 155 -0.60 22.80 1.18
CA GLY A 155 -1.18 22.00 0.10
C GLY A 155 -0.09 21.41 -0.79
N HIS A 156 -0.09 20.09 -0.95
CA HIS A 156 0.86 19.37 -1.77
C HIS A 156 0.13 18.64 -2.90
N ILE A 157 0.54 18.90 -4.13
CA ILE A 157 0.06 18.18 -5.32
C ILE A 157 1.26 17.54 -5.99
N PHE A 158 1.30 16.22 -5.97
CA PHE A 158 2.30 15.41 -6.67
C PHE A 158 1.67 14.79 -7.91
N THR A 159 2.32 14.94 -9.05
CA THR A 159 1.93 14.28 -10.29
C THR A 159 3.13 13.56 -10.88
N SER A 160 3.01 12.26 -11.14
CA SER A 160 4.06 11.46 -11.79
C SER A 160 3.53 10.73 -13.02
N ILE A 161 4.35 10.66 -14.06
CA ILE A 161 4.17 9.73 -15.18
C ILE A 161 5.00 8.49 -14.87
N ILE A 162 4.29 7.38 -14.67
CA ILE A 162 4.87 6.10 -14.27
C ILE A 162 4.81 5.16 -15.46
N ARG A 163 5.92 4.49 -15.75
CA ARG A 163 6.03 3.46 -16.78
C ARG A 163 6.39 2.12 -16.16
N ASN A 164 5.70 1.07 -16.58
CA ASN A 164 6.09 -0.29 -16.25
C ASN A 164 7.26 -0.72 -17.15
N ASP A 165 8.45 -0.84 -16.60
CA ASP A 165 9.64 -1.32 -17.31
C ASP A 165 9.89 -2.83 -17.11
N LYS A 166 8.97 -3.53 -16.45
CA LYS A 166 9.07 -4.96 -16.13
C LYS A 166 8.27 -5.80 -17.11
N SER A 167 8.57 -7.10 -17.14
CA SER A 167 7.89 -8.08 -17.98
C SER A 167 6.57 -8.62 -17.39
N TRP A 168 6.19 -8.17 -16.19
CA TRP A 168 4.94 -8.57 -15.53
C TRP A 168 4.05 -7.35 -15.25
N PRO A 169 2.73 -7.56 -15.08
CA PRO A 169 1.81 -6.46 -14.78
C PRO A 169 2.02 -5.90 -13.36
N LEU A 170 1.95 -4.58 -13.21
CA LEU A 170 2.03 -3.90 -11.91
C LEU A 170 0.65 -3.60 -11.36
N TYR A 171 0.42 -3.97 -10.12
CA TYR A 171 -0.85 -3.72 -9.42
C TYR A 171 -0.73 -2.62 -8.36
N TYR A 172 0.49 -2.31 -7.94
CA TYR A 172 0.76 -1.47 -6.80
C TYR A 172 1.96 -0.55 -7.03
N LEU A 173 1.89 0.65 -6.46
CA LEU A 173 2.94 1.66 -6.53
C LEU A 173 3.32 2.10 -5.11
N PRO A 174 4.51 1.75 -4.60
CA PRO A 174 5.00 2.24 -3.32
C PRO A 174 5.37 3.73 -3.37
N TYR A 175 4.97 4.46 -2.34
CA TYR A 175 5.35 5.84 -2.09
C TYR A 175 5.85 6.03 -0.67
N LYS A 176 6.80 6.97 -0.53
CA LYS A 176 7.29 7.43 0.75
C LYS A 176 7.16 8.95 0.79
N ILE A 177 6.42 9.46 1.77
CA ILE A 177 6.26 10.90 1.99
C ILE A 177 6.87 11.26 3.35
N PHE A 178 7.54 12.40 3.39
CA PHE A 178 8.12 13.00 4.57
C PHE A 178 7.54 14.39 4.74
N GLY A 179 7.45 14.86 5.98
CA GLY A 179 7.11 16.25 6.26
C GLY A 179 7.83 16.76 7.49
N ASP A 180 7.86 18.09 7.62
CA ASP A 180 8.61 18.76 8.68
C ASP A 180 7.92 18.74 10.06
N SER A 181 6.61 18.53 10.08
CA SER A 181 5.76 18.48 11.28
C SER A 181 5.23 17.07 11.55
N ASP A 182 4.86 16.81 12.80
CA ASP A 182 4.27 15.53 13.21
C ASP A 182 2.77 15.53 12.84
N VAL A 183 2.35 14.59 11.99
CA VAL A 183 0.95 14.47 11.54
C VAL A 183 0.60 13.00 11.39
N TYR A 184 -0.59 12.55 11.80
CA TYR A 184 -1.04 11.18 11.55
C TYR A 184 -1.60 11.01 10.14
N TYR A 185 -1.60 9.79 9.60
CA TYR A 185 -2.08 9.56 8.24
C TYR A 185 -3.52 10.09 8.00
N ASP A 186 -4.42 9.87 8.95
CA ASP A 186 -5.84 10.24 8.82
C ASP A 186 -6.03 11.77 8.68
N ASP A 187 -5.09 12.56 9.20
CA ASP A 187 -5.13 14.03 9.16
C ASP A 187 -4.53 14.61 7.86
N LEU A 188 -3.75 13.83 7.10
CA LEU A 188 -3.09 14.29 5.87
C LEU A 188 -4.06 14.47 4.68
N GLN A 189 -5.31 14.04 4.81
CA GLN A 189 -6.35 14.13 3.77
C GLN A 189 -5.88 13.61 2.40
N ILE A 190 -5.11 12.52 2.41
CA ILE A 190 -4.50 11.96 1.21
C ILE A 190 -5.55 11.52 0.19
N ARG A 191 -5.37 11.95 -1.06
CA ARG A 191 -6.17 11.53 -2.22
C ARG A 191 -5.24 11.11 -3.34
N ALA A 192 -5.52 9.96 -3.94
CA ALA A 192 -4.80 9.45 -5.10
C ALA A 192 -5.77 9.23 -6.24
N SER A 193 -5.39 9.61 -7.46
CA SER A 193 -6.20 9.37 -8.65
C SER A 193 -5.35 9.19 -9.90
N VAL A 194 -5.96 8.62 -10.94
CA VAL A 194 -5.43 8.71 -12.31
C VAL A 194 -5.73 10.11 -12.85
N ALA A 195 -4.71 10.82 -13.34
CA ALA A 195 -4.83 12.24 -13.65
C ALA A 195 -5.75 12.53 -14.85
N GLU A 196 -5.81 11.63 -15.84
CA GLU A 196 -6.63 11.80 -17.05
C GLU A 196 -8.11 11.50 -16.79
N SER A 197 -8.41 10.50 -15.97
CA SER A 197 -9.79 10.03 -15.74
C SER A 197 -10.38 10.50 -14.41
N ASN A 198 -9.58 11.08 -13.51
CA ASN A 198 -9.91 11.33 -12.11
C ASN A 198 -10.41 10.09 -11.35
N GLU A 199 -10.10 8.90 -11.84
CA GLU A 199 -10.46 7.66 -11.18
C GLU A 199 -9.68 7.53 -9.86
N THR A 200 -10.38 7.45 -8.73
CA THR A 200 -9.76 7.36 -7.41
C THR A 200 -9.04 6.03 -7.24
N LEU A 201 -7.83 6.10 -6.68
CA LEU A 201 -7.00 4.96 -6.37
C LEU A 201 -7.04 4.70 -4.87
N LYS A 202 -7.08 3.42 -4.49
CA LYS A 202 -7.04 3.04 -3.08
C LYS A 202 -5.61 3.18 -2.55
N THR A 203 -5.44 3.95 -1.49
CA THR A 203 -4.19 4.02 -0.72
C THR A 203 -4.23 3.00 0.42
N LEU A 204 -3.13 2.27 0.59
CA LEU A 204 -2.89 1.38 1.73
C LEU A 204 -1.72 1.93 2.53
N ILE A 205 -1.89 2.07 3.84
CA ILE A 205 -0.81 2.49 4.73
C ILE A 205 0.02 1.26 5.09
N LEU A 206 1.32 1.34 4.89
CA LEU A 206 2.27 0.31 5.30
C LEU A 206 2.96 0.67 6.63
N GLU A 207 3.18 1.96 6.86
CA GLU A 207 3.84 2.49 8.06
C GLU A 207 3.39 3.94 8.30
N ASP A 208 3.01 4.25 9.54
CA ASP A 208 2.61 5.60 9.97
C ASP A 208 3.49 6.08 11.13
N LYS A 209 4.58 6.79 10.80
CA LYS A 209 5.45 7.46 11.77
C LYS A 209 5.15 8.96 11.76
N PRO A 210 5.36 9.70 12.87
CA PRO A 210 5.01 11.13 12.97
C PRO A 210 5.43 11.98 11.75
N ARG A 211 6.65 11.81 11.24
CA ARG A 211 7.22 12.58 10.11
C ARG A 211 7.42 11.79 8.81
N GLU A 212 6.94 10.56 8.75
CA GLU A 212 7.16 9.67 7.62
C GLU A 212 5.95 8.76 7.42
N LYS A 213 5.42 8.72 6.19
CA LYS A 213 4.40 7.75 5.82
C LYS A 213 4.89 6.89 4.67
N ARG A 214 4.64 5.59 4.77
CA ARG A 214 4.87 4.65 3.68
C ARG A 214 3.53 4.13 3.19
N LEU A 215 3.30 4.33 1.91
CA LEU A 215 2.01 4.10 1.27
C LEU A 215 2.19 3.15 0.10
N LEU A 216 1.13 2.41 -0.18
CA LEU A 216 1.01 1.57 -1.36
C LEU A 216 -0.27 1.97 -2.09
N LEU A 217 -0.13 2.59 -3.26
CA LEU A 217 -1.28 2.88 -4.11
C LEU A 217 -1.64 1.62 -4.88
N LYS A 218 -2.90 1.21 -4.80
CA LYS A 218 -3.45 0.10 -5.58
C LYS A 218 -4.06 0.64 -6.86
N LEU A 219 -3.58 0.15 -7.99
CA LEU A 219 -4.17 0.42 -9.30
C LEU A 219 -5.48 -0.36 -9.46
N ASN A 220 -6.51 0.27 -10.01
CA ASN A 220 -7.79 -0.39 -10.27
C ASN A 220 -7.69 -1.40 -11.43
N ARG A 221 -6.79 -1.14 -12.37
CA ARG A 221 -6.36 -2.04 -13.43
C ARG A 221 -4.84 -2.18 -13.37
N PRO A 222 -4.28 -3.38 -13.60
CA PRO A 222 -2.83 -3.51 -13.64
C PRO A 222 -2.25 -2.69 -14.79
N LEU A 223 -1.08 -2.13 -14.58
CA LEU A 223 -0.26 -1.51 -15.62
C LEU A 223 0.57 -2.61 -16.30
N PHE A 224 0.27 -2.94 -17.55
CA PHE A 224 0.99 -4.00 -18.27
C PHE A 224 2.40 -3.55 -18.68
N PRO A 225 3.29 -4.49 -19.06
CA PRO A 225 4.64 -4.17 -19.53
C PRO A 225 4.66 -3.07 -20.59
N ASN A 226 5.53 -2.08 -20.41
CA ASN A 226 5.71 -0.88 -21.26
C ASN A 226 4.54 0.11 -21.28
N GLU A 227 3.43 -0.16 -20.59
CA GLU A 227 2.37 0.83 -20.43
C GLU A 227 2.81 1.94 -19.47
N SER A 228 2.19 3.11 -19.64
CA SER A 228 2.40 4.26 -18.77
C SER A 228 1.07 4.80 -18.25
N ILE A 229 1.10 5.37 -17.05
CA ILE A 229 -0.05 6.00 -16.41
C ILE A 229 0.39 7.25 -15.68
N LYS A 230 -0.47 8.27 -15.64
CA LYS A 230 -0.21 9.48 -14.87
C LYS A 230 -1.00 9.44 -13.57
N ILE A 231 -0.28 9.46 -12.46
CA ILE A 231 -0.85 9.42 -11.12
C ILE A 231 -0.78 10.82 -10.53
N ARG A 232 -1.88 11.24 -9.92
CA ARG A 232 -1.98 12.43 -9.10
C ARG A 232 -2.18 12.03 -7.64
N PHE A 233 -1.46 12.69 -6.76
CA PHE A 233 -1.49 12.46 -5.32
C PHE A 233 -1.55 13.82 -4.62
N ASP A 234 -2.65 14.09 -3.94
CA ASP A 234 -2.88 15.33 -3.21
C ASP A 234 -2.87 15.04 -1.70
N TYR A 235 -2.19 15.87 -0.92
CA TYR A 235 -2.19 15.77 0.55
C TYR A 235 -1.96 17.13 1.20
N TYR A 236 -2.29 17.22 2.48
CA TYR A 236 -2.10 18.41 3.29
C TYR A 236 -1.11 18.13 4.42
N TRP A 237 0.02 18.83 4.43
CA TRP A 237 1.06 18.69 5.45
C TRP A 237 1.72 20.06 5.65
N GLN A 238 1.80 20.55 6.88
CA GLN A 238 2.47 21.82 7.17
C GLN A 238 4.00 21.67 7.13
N GLU A 239 4.68 22.58 6.42
CA GLU A 239 6.15 22.61 6.30
C GLU A 239 6.80 23.79 7.08
N PRO A 240 6.81 23.76 8.44
CA PRO A 240 7.26 24.90 9.25
C PRO A 240 8.77 25.20 9.17
N LYS A 241 9.59 24.27 8.68
CA LYS A 241 11.03 24.54 8.49
C LYS A 241 11.33 25.20 7.15
N HIS A 242 10.30 25.39 6.32
CA HIS A 242 10.41 25.96 4.99
C HIS A 242 11.40 25.20 4.10
N THR A 243 11.32 23.87 4.15
CA THR A 243 12.16 22.99 3.34
C THR A 243 11.33 21.98 2.57
N PHE A 244 11.83 21.58 1.41
CA PHE A 244 11.26 20.50 0.60
C PHE A 244 12.39 19.60 0.12
N PHE A 245 12.22 18.29 0.29
CA PHE A 245 13.16 17.28 -0.16
C PHE A 245 12.49 16.30 -1.09
N PHE A 246 13.19 15.94 -2.15
CA PHE A 246 12.81 14.87 -3.04
C PHE A 246 14.02 14.00 -3.37
N THR A 247 13.86 12.68 -3.30
CA THR A 247 14.88 11.73 -3.75
C THR A 247 14.37 11.00 -4.97
N ALA A 248 15.11 11.10 -6.07
CA ALA A 248 14.78 10.39 -7.30
C ALA A 248 14.98 8.90 -7.07
N ALA A 249 13.95 8.09 -7.31
CA ALA A 249 14.06 6.65 -7.16
C ALA A 249 14.67 6.01 -8.42
N THR A 250 14.27 6.52 -9.60
CA THR A 250 14.77 6.13 -10.92
C THR A 250 15.33 7.33 -11.67
N PHE A 251 15.97 7.08 -12.81
CA PHE A 251 16.23 8.15 -13.78
C PHE A 251 14.92 8.79 -14.20
N MET A 252 14.87 10.12 -14.20
CA MET A 252 13.71 10.90 -14.62
C MET A 252 14.11 11.86 -15.75
N LYS A 253 13.29 11.93 -16.80
CA LYS A 253 13.49 12.87 -17.91
C LYS A 253 13.33 14.31 -17.45
N SER A 254 12.38 14.57 -16.55
CA SER A 254 12.15 15.91 -16.00
C SER A 254 11.57 15.88 -14.59
N PHE A 255 12.07 16.79 -13.76
CA PHE A 255 11.50 17.15 -12.47
C PHE A 255 11.09 18.62 -12.50
N GLU A 256 9.90 18.91 -12.01
CA GLU A 256 9.35 20.26 -11.88
C GLU A 256 8.84 20.48 -10.46
N LEU A 257 9.23 21.60 -9.85
CA LEU A 257 8.69 22.06 -8.58
C LEU A 257 8.13 23.47 -8.75
N LYS A 258 6.89 23.67 -8.30
CA LYS A 258 6.24 24.97 -8.19
C LYS A 258 5.95 25.31 -6.74
N LEU A 259 6.36 26.49 -6.30
CA LEU A 259 5.91 27.11 -5.05
C LEU A 259 4.98 28.25 -5.42
N MET A 260 3.73 28.20 -4.96
CA MET A 260 2.68 29.16 -5.30
C MET A 260 2.06 29.79 -4.07
N GLY A 261 2.07 31.12 -4.01
CA GLY A 261 1.54 31.90 -2.88
C GLY A 261 1.40 33.38 -3.23
N ASN A 262 0.95 34.18 -2.26
CA ASN A 262 0.85 35.64 -2.42
C ASN A 262 1.94 36.42 -1.68
N MET A 263 2.81 35.73 -0.95
CA MET A 263 3.98 36.31 -0.29
C MET A 263 5.26 36.20 -1.13
N PRO A 264 6.10 37.25 -1.17
CA PRO A 264 7.41 37.18 -1.81
C PRO A 264 8.36 36.31 -0.98
N LEU A 265 9.05 35.40 -1.65
CA LEU A 265 10.01 34.46 -1.07
C LEU A 265 11.39 34.62 -1.69
N LYS A 266 12.40 34.36 -0.86
CA LYS A 266 13.75 34.02 -1.30
C LYS A 266 13.91 32.51 -1.27
N ILE A 267 14.19 31.91 -2.43
CA ILE A 267 14.31 30.46 -2.58
C ILE A 267 15.74 30.08 -2.90
N GLN A 268 16.21 29.01 -2.27
CA GLN A 268 17.47 28.34 -2.56
C GLN A 268 17.17 26.90 -2.95
N GLY A 269 17.87 26.39 -3.97
CA GLY A 269 17.69 25.03 -4.45
C GLY A 269 19.03 24.36 -4.69
N THR A 270 19.14 23.08 -4.37
CA THR A 270 20.34 22.27 -4.62
C THR A 270 19.97 20.91 -5.19
N LEU A 271 20.81 20.39 -6.10
CA LEU A 271 20.76 19.02 -6.60
C LEU A 271 22.06 18.31 -6.22
N THR A 272 21.97 17.26 -5.42
CA THR A 272 23.10 16.40 -5.06
C THR A 272 23.08 15.14 -5.90
N GLN A 273 24.17 14.90 -6.63
CA GLN A 273 24.35 13.67 -7.43
C GLN A 273 24.76 12.50 -6.50
N PRO A 274 24.19 11.30 -6.70
CA PRO A 274 24.37 10.17 -5.78
C PRO A 274 25.80 9.59 -5.76
N THR A 275 26.50 9.61 -6.90
CA THR A 275 27.78 8.90 -7.08
C THR A 275 28.98 9.78 -6.81
N THR A 276 28.92 11.04 -7.24
CA THR A 276 30.01 12.01 -7.06
C THR A 276 29.88 12.81 -5.77
N GLY A 277 28.67 12.86 -5.18
CA GLY A 277 28.35 13.78 -4.08
C GLY A 277 28.35 15.25 -4.52
N GLU A 278 28.52 15.53 -5.81
CA GLU A 278 28.55 16.89 -6.35
C GLU A 278 27.23 17.60 -6.07
N ILE A 279 27.32 18.80 -5.52
CA ILE A 279 26.18 19.65 -5.20
C ILE A 279 26.13 20.76 -6.23
N LYS A 280 25.08 20.73 -7.07
CA LYS A 280 24.78 21.79 -8.02
C LYS A 280 23.81 22.78 -7.39
N ASP A 281 24.18 24.06 -7.35
CA ASP A 281 23.26 25.14 -7.01
C ASP A 281 22.24 25.35 -8.15
N LEU A 282 20.96 25.36 -7.78
CA LEU A 282 19.83 25.58 -8.68
C LEU A 282 19.20 26.96 -8.49
N SER A 283 19.64 27.74 -7.50
CA SER A 283 18.98 28.98 -7.08
C SER A 283 18.86 29.99 -8.23
N GLY A 284 19.89 30.12 -9.07
CA GLY A 284 19.86 30.97 -10.27
C GLY A 284 18.99 30.46 -11.42
N SER A 285 18.50 29.22 -11.36
CA SER A 285 17.61 28.61 -12.37
C SER A 285 16.12 28.65 -11.96
N ILE A 286 15.80 29.23 -10.81
CA ILE A 286 14.42 29.36 -10.32
C ILE A 286 13.80 30.59 -10.97
N ILE A 287 12.73 30.38 -11.73
CA ILE A 287 12.01 31.45 -12.43
C ILE A 287 10.86 31.92 -11.54
N SER A 288 10.72 33.22 -11.35
CA SER A 288 9.56 33.82 -10.69
C SER A 288 8.61 34.42 -11.73
N SER A 289 7.32 34.17 -11.55
CA SER A 289 6.23 34.69 -12.37
C SER A 289 4.96 34.89 -11.53
N GLY A 290 3.88 35.34 -12.14
CA GLY A 290 2.55 35.43 -11.52
C GLY A 290 1.49 34.69 -12.35
N SER A 291 0.35 34.42 -11.74
CA SER A 291 -0.83 33.82 -12.38
C SER A 291 -2.11 34.56 -12.00
N ARG A 292 -3.26 34.14 -12.53
CA ARG A 292 -4.57 34.73 -12.15
C ARG A 292 -4.90 34.54 -10.67
N LYS A 293 -4.45 33.44 -10.05
CA LYS A 293 -4.75 33.10 -8.65
C LYS A 293 -3.65 33.48 -7.68
N TRP A 294 -2.39 33.39 -8.12
CA TRP A 294 -1.21 33.55 -7.27
C TRP A 294 -0.34 34.69 -7.75
N LYS A 295 -0.02 35.62 -6.85
CA LYS A 295 0.87 36.75 -7.15
C LYS A 295 2.30 36.28 -7.44
N TYR A 296 2.76 35.25 -6.72
CA TYR A 296 4.10 34.69 -6.90
C TYR A 296 4.03 33.18 -7.19
N VAL A 297 4.65 32.80 -8.30
CA VAL A 297 4.83 31.42 -8.76
C VAL A 297 6.30 31.22 -9.04
N TYR A 298 6.96 30.44 -8.19
CA TYR A 298 8.37 30.09 -8.34
C TYR A 298 8.49 28.70 -8.95
N LEU A 299 9.15 28.62 -10.10
CA LEU A 299 9.28 27.40 -10.89
C LEU A 299 10.75 26.98 -10.97
N ALA A 300 11.03 25.76 -10.51
CA ALA A 300 12.30 25.09 -10.74
C ALA A 300 12.10 23.89 -11.67
N LYS A 301 12.85 23.85 -12.77
CA LYS A 301 12.79 22.75 -13.76
C LYS A 301 14.16 22.14 -13.96
N ILE A 302 14.25 20.85 -13.72
CA ILE A 302 15.48 20.06 -13.85
C ILE A 302 15.24 18.99 -14.90
N ARG A 303 16.18 18.85 -15.84
CA ARG A 303 16.14 17.80 -16.88
C ARG A 303 17.13 16.70 -16.54
N SER A 304 16.82 15.48 -16.94
CA SER A 304 17.71 14.32 -16.85
C SER A 304 18.25 14.11 -15.42
N VAL A 305 17.33 13.97 -14.46
CA VAL A 305 17.69 13.70 -13.06
C VAL A 305 18.10 12.24 -12.94
N LYS A 306 19.32 11.98 -12.48
CA LYS A 306 19.81 10.62 -12.26
C LYS A 306 19.07 9.96 -11.09
N GLU A 307 18.92 8.64 -11.15
CA GLU A 307 18.47 7.85 -10.02
C GLU A 307 19.22 8.20 -8.74
N PHE A 308 18.55 8.15 -7.59
CA PHE A 308 19.07 8.46 -6.24
C PHE A 308 19.59 9.88 -6.03
N SER A 309 19.42 10.78 -7.00
CA SER A 309 19.72 12.20 -6.79
C SER A 309 18.80 12.79 -5.74
N VAL A 310 19.36 13.66 -4.88
CA VAL A 310 18.59 14.38 -3.87
C VAL A 310 18.40 15.82 -4.33
N ILE A 311 17.15 16.24 -4.41
CA ILE A 311 16.76 17.62 -4.71
C ILE A 311 16.24 18.23 -3.41
N HIS A 312 16.76 19.41 -3.09
CA HIS A 312 16.43 20.08 -1.84
C HIS A 312 16.19 21.56 -2.12
N PHE A 313 15.05 22.06 -1.65
CA PHE A 313 14.70 23.46 -1.70
C PHE A 313 14.49 24.00 -0.29
N LYS A 314 14.93 25.23 -0.07
CA LYS A 314 14.65 26.01 1.13
C LYS A 314 14.09 27.36 0.73
N TRP A 315 13.18 27.89 1.54
CA TRP A 315 12.67 29.24 1.32
C TRP A 315 12.63 30.05 2.62
N LYS A 316 12.57 31.37 2.45
CA LYS A 316 12.34 32.33 3.52
C LYS A 316 11.46 33.46 2.98
N SER A 317 10.51 33.92 3.77
CA SER A 317 9.74 35.13 3.48
C SER A 317 10.67 36.36 3.44
N LEU A 318 10.39 37.27 2.51
CA LEU A 318 11.14 38.53 2.34
C LEU A 318 10.54 39.69 3.11
#